data_AF-A0A0V1PR31-F1
#
_entry.id   AF-A0A0V1PR31-F1
#
_cell.length_a   1.000
_cell.length_b   1.000
_cell.length_c   1.000
_cell.angle_alpha   90.00
_cell.angle_beta   90.00
_cell.angle_gamma   90.00
#
_symmetry.space_group_name_H-M   'P 1'
#
loop_
_entity.id
_entity.type
_entity.pdbx_description
1 polymer ?
#
loop_
_entity_poly.entity_id
_entity_poly.type
_entity_poly.pdbx_seq_one_letter_code
_entity_poly.pdbx_strand_id
1 'polypeptide(L)'
;MVQMKRDMVQMKRDMVQMKRDMDSKFTLIDSRFVTLEHSHLCVFNVVRRSVGYDAVSVPFLNREENQEELPPVLSVQDIDRLTKEQCQKYLRGYNVQFHPNETIKLKERLRDSIGLLASPDRDYQFASFST
;
A
#
# COMPACT_ATOMS: atom_id res chain seq x y z
N MET A 1 44.82 -33.64 6.73
CA MET A 1 43.48 -33.78 7.36
C MET A 1 43.02 -32.55 8.15
N VAL A 2 43.87 -31.88 8.94
CA VAL A 2 43.47 -30.73 9.78
C VAL A 2 43.04 -29.50 8.95
N GLN A 3 43.77 -29.16 7.88
CA GLN A 3 43.44 -28.02 7.02
C GLN A 3 42.07 -28.17 6.34
N MET A 4 41.82 -29.34 5.74
CA MET A 4 40.55 -29.68 5.09
C MET A 4 39.33 -29.57 6.05
N LYS A 5 39.51 -29.91 7.33
CA LYS A 5 38.47 -29.72 8.35
C LYS A 5 38.20 -28.24 8.62
N ARG A 6 39.24 -27.40 8.65
CA ARG A 6 39.08 -25.93 8.82
C ARG A 6 38.39 -25.31 7.61
N ASP A 7 38.78 -25.71 6.41
CA ASP A 7 38.19 -25.21 5.17
C ASP A 7 36.70 -25.59 5.07
N MET A 8 36.34 -26.83 5.44
CA MET A 8 34.93 -27.24 5.53
C MET A 8 34.13 -26.45 6.56
N VAL A 9 34.72 -26.10 7.71
CA VAL A 9 34.06 -25.27 8.72
C VAL A 9 33.86 -23.84 8.20
N GLN A 10 34.86 -23.27 7.53
CA GLN A 10 34.76 -21.94 6.94
C GLN A 10 33.68 -21.89 5.85
N MET A 11 33.70 -22.85 4.93
CA MET A 11 32.69 -22.96 3.87
C MET A 11 31.27 -23.08 4.43
N LYS A 12 31.07 -23.85 5.50
CA LYS A 12 29.77 -23.92 6.17
C LYS A 12 29.32 -22.57 6.74
N ARG A 13 30.23 -21.79 7.32
CA ARG A 13 29.90 -20.44 7.82
C ARG A 13 29.54 -19.51 6.68
N ASP A 14 30.32 -19.53 5.61
CA ASP A 14 30.08 -18.68 4.43
C ASP A 14 28.75 -19.02 3.78
N MET A 15 28.39 -20.31 3.66
CA MET A 15 27.07 -20.74 3.19
C MET A 15 25.93 -20.27 4.07
N VAL A 16 26.08 -20.34 5.40
CA VAL A 16 25.05 -19.86 6.35
C VAL A 16 24.91 -18.34 6.25
N GLN A 17 26.00 -17.61 6.11
CA GLN A 17 25.97 -16.15 5.95
C GLN A 17 25.32 -15.77 4.62
N MET A 18 25.71 -16.41 3.52
CA MET A 18 25.12 -16.19 2.20
C MET A 18 23.61 -16.46 2.21
N LYS A 19 23.16 -17.51 2.90
CA LYS A 19 21.72 -17.78 3.04
C LYS A 19 21.00 -16.63 3.73
N ARG A 20 21.53 -16.12 4.85
CA ARG A 20 20.92 -14.98 5.57
C ARG A 20 20.91 -13.72 4.72
N ASP A 21 21.99 -13.45 4.00
CA ASP A 21 22.09 -12.28 3.12
C ASP A 21 21.09 -12.39 1.97
N MET A 22 20.91 -13.58 1.39
CA MET A 22 19.89 -13.85 0.37
C MET A 22 18.48 -13.64 0.92
N ASP A 23 18.17 -14.20 2.10
CA ASP A 23 16.85 -14.04 2.74
C ASP A 23 16.55 -12.54 2.98
N SER A 24 17.52 -11.78 3.49
CA SER A 24 17.38 -10.34 3.71
C SER A 24 17.23 -9.55 2.40
N LYS A 25 17.93 -9.94 1.33
CA LYS A 25 17.75 -9.30 0.01
C LYS A 25 16.39 -9.63 -0.57
N PHE A 26 15.89 -10.84 -0.36
CA PHE A 26 14.59 -11.26 -0.88
C PHE A 26 13.45 -10.49 -0.22
N THR A 27 13.49 -10.28 1.09
CA THR A 27 12.49 -9.45 1.80
C THR A 27 12.54 -7.99 1.34
N LEU A 28 13.74 -7.44 1.10
CA LEU A 28 13.89 -6.10 0.54
C LEU A 28 13.32 -6.00 -0.88
N ILE A 29 13.54 -7.02 -1.72
CA ILE A 29 12.99 -7.05 -3.08
C ILE A 29 11.47 -7.13 -3.05
N ASP A 30 10.88 -8.00 -2.22
CA ASP A 30 9.42 -8.14 -2.06
C ASP A 30 8.76 -6.81 -1.65
N SER A 31 9.30 -6.14 -0.63
CA SER A 31 8.78 -4.82 -0.20
C SER A 31 8.86 -3.74 -1.29
N ARG A 32 9.92 -3.76 -2.12
CA ARG A 32 10.03 -2.86 -3.28
C ARG A 32 9.01 -3.18 -4.36
N PHE A 33 8.75 -4.46 -4.63
CA PHE A 33 7.74 -4.87 -5.60
C PHE A 33 6.34 -4.42 -5.19
N VAL A 34 5.97 -4.59 -3.91
CA VAL A 34 4.68 -4.11 -3.38
C VAL A 34 4.54 -2.59 -3.57
N THR A 35 5.59 -1.84 -3.25
CA THR A 35 5.59 -0.37 -3.43
C THR A 35 5.47 0.02 -4.91
N LEU A 36 6.16 -0.70 -5.79
CA LEU A 36 6.11 -0.47 -7.24
C LEU A 36 4.72 -0.77 -7.81
N GLU A 37 4.10 -1.89 -7.41
CA GLU A 37 2.76 -2.27 -7.82
C GLU A 37 1.73 -1.23 -7.37
N HIS A 38 1.78 -0.81 -6.11
CA HIS A 38 0.93 0.26 -5.59
C HIS A 38 1.08 1.56 -6.41
N SER A 39 2.33 1.98 -6.67
CA SER A 39 2.61 3.20 -7.44
C SER A 39 2.11 3.10 -8.88
N HIS A 40 2.31 1.94 -9.52
CA HIS A 40 1.79 1.64 -10.85
C HIS A 40 0.26 1.75 -10.88
N LEU A 41 -0.44 1.15 -9.92
CA LEU A 41 -1.90 1.19 -9.86
C LEU A 41 -2.43 2.59 -9.59
N CYS A 42 -1.76 3.39 -8.76
CA CYS A 42 -2.12 4.79 -8.56
C CYS A 42 -2.04 5.58 -9.88
N VAL A 43 -0.94 5.47 -10.61
CA VAL A 43 -0.78 6.14 -11.93
C VAL A 43 -1.81 5.62 -12.93
N PHE A 44 -2.05 4.31 -12.94
CA PHE A 44 -3.05 3.68 -13.80
C PHE A 44 -4.46 4.21 -13.50
N ASN A 45 -4.81 4.38 -12.23
CA ASN A 45 -6.08 4.96 -11.81
C ASN A 45 -6.23 6.42 -12.27
N VAL A 46 -5.18 7.23 -12.20
CA VAL A 46 -5.22 8.60 -12.75
C VAL A 46 -5.58 8.59 -14.22
N VAL A 47 -4.94 7.72 -15.01
CA VAL A 47 -5.21 7.60 -16.46
C VAL A 47 -6.64 7.13 -16.70
N ARG A 48 -7.09 6.07 -16.02
CA ARG A 48 -8.45 5.53 -16.17
C ARG A 48 -9.53 6.58 -15.87
N ARG A 49 -9.40 7.28 -14.75
CA ARG A 49 -10.34 8.33 -14.36
C ARG A 49 -10.33 9.50 -15.34
N SER A 50 -9.17 9.84 -15.90
CA SER A 50 -9.04 10.92 -16.90
C SER A 50 -9.77 10.60 -18.21
N VAL A 51 -9.96 9.32 -18.54
CA VAL A 51 -10.70 8.88 -19.73
C VAL A 51 -12.12 8.38 -19.41
N GLY A 52 -12.61 8.62 -18.18
CA GLY A 52 -13.99 8.33 -17.77
C GLY A 52 -14.26 6.89 -17.32
N TYR A 53 -13.24 6.05 -17.13
CA TYR A 53 -13.40 4.74 -16.51
C TYR A 53 -13.24 4.82 -14.99
N ASP A 54 -13.92 3.93 -14.27
CA ASP A 54 -13.68 3.76 -12.83
C ASP A 54 -12.25 3.30 -12.54
N ALA A 55 -11.77 3.61 -11.34
CA ALA A 55 -10.49 3.13 -10.85
C ALA A 55 -10.53 1.62 -10.57
N VAL A 56 -9.37 1.04 -10.35
CA VAL A 56 -9.21 -0.31 -9.80
C VAL A 56 -8.75 -0.24 -8.35
N SER A 57 -9.09 -1.28 -7.58
CA SER A 57 -8.64 -1.42 -6.19
C SER A 57 -7.10 -1.44 -6.12
N VAL A 58 -6.56 -0.67 -5.18
CA VAL A 58 -5.12 -0.67 -4.86
C VAL A 58 -4.91 -1.56 -3.62
N PRO A 59 -4.00 -2.56 -3.68
CA PRO A 59 -3.73 -3.44 -2.55
C PRO A 59 -3.00 -2.68 -1.43
N PHE A 60 -3.22 -3.10 -0.18
CA PHE A 60 -2.52 -2.53 0.97
C PHE A 60 -1.01 -2.75 0.91
N LEU A 61 -0.28 -1.70 1.32
CA LEU A 61 1.16 -1.76 1.55
C LEU A 61 1.46 -2.49 2.87
N ASN A 62 0.62 -2.28 3.88
CA ASN A 62 0.67 -2.99 5.14
C ASN A 62 -0.12 -4.30 5.05
N ARG A 63 0.59 -5.44 5.05
CA ARG A 63 0.01 -6.78 4.97
C ARG A 63 -0.65 -7.26 6.29
N GLU A 64 -0.51 -6.53 7.39
CA GLU A 64 -1.19 -6.85 8.66
C GLU A 64 -2.67 -6.44 8.64
N GLU A 65 -3.03 -5.44 7.82
CA GLU A 65 -4.41 -4.95 7.71
C GLU A 65 -5.20 -5.81 6.71
N ASN A 66 -6.39 -6.27 7.12
CA ASN A 66 -7.26 -7.07 6.25
C ASN A 66 -8.13 -6.17 5.37
N GLN A 67 -7.82 -6.13 4.07
CA GLN A 67 -8.57 -5.36 3.07
C GLN A 67 -9.89 -6.04 2.65
N GLU A 68 -10.03 -7.36 2.78
CA GLU A 68 -11.21 -8.11 2.29
C GLU A 68 -12.52 -7.76 3.01
N GLU A 69 -12.41 -7.22 4.24
CA GLU A 69 -13.54 -6.77 5.04
C GLU A 69 -14.06 -5.38 4.65
N LEU A 70 -13.36 -4.68 3.75
CA LEU A 70 -13.68 -3.30 3.38
C LEU A 70 -14.39 -3.22 2.02
N PRO A 71 -15.34 -2.28 1.87
CA PRO A 71 -16.00 -2.06 0.58
C PRO A 71 -15.00 -1.49 -0.43
N PRO A 72 -14.99 -1.97 -1.69
CA PRO A 72 -14.03 -1.50 -2.69
C PRO A 72 -14.17 0.00 -2.96
N VAL A 73 -13.04 0.65 -3.20
CA VAL A 73 -12.98 2.08 -3.50
C VAL A 73 -12.53 2.27 -4.94
N LEU A 74 -13.48 2.61 -5.81
CA LEU A 74 -13.24 2.79 -7.26
C LEU A 74 -13.50 4.23 -7.72
N SER A 75 -14.06 5.05 -6.83
CA SER A 75 -14.42 6.45 -7.07
C SER A 75 -14.37 7.28 -5.79
N VAL A 76 -14.41 8.60 -5.93
CA VAL A 76 -14.51 9.53 -4.79
C VAL A 76 -15.86 9.41 -4.08
N GLN A 77 -16.93 9.02 -4.78
CA GLN A 77 -18.23 8.76 -4.17
C GLN A 77 -18.18 7.54 -3.25
N ASP A 78 -17.38 6.52 -3.60
CA ASP A 78 -17.18 5.37 -2.72
C ASP A 78 -16.44 5.77 -1.45
N ILE A 79 -15.40 6.60 -1.56
CA ILE A 79 -14.72 7.20 -0.40
C ILE A 79 -15.71 7.96 0.48
N ASP A 80 -16.61 8.72 -0.14
CA ASP A 80 -17.54 9.59 0.58
C ASP A 80 -18.57 8.80 1.41
N ARG A 81 -18.87 7.57 0.99
CA ARG A 81 -19.77 6.63 1.65
C ARG A 81 -19.11 5.81 2.77
N LEU A 82 -17.78 5.84 2.89
CA LEU A 82 -17.08 5.12 3.95
C LEU A 82 -17.42 5.68 5.33
N THR A 83 -17.49 4.79 6.32
CA THR A 83 -17.43 5.23 7.71
C THR A 83 -16.04 5.76 8.04
N LYS A 84 -15.93 6.49 9.15
CA LYS A 84 -14.65 7.03 9.60
C LYS A 84 -13.63 5.91 9.87
N GLU A 85 -14.08 4.83 10.50
CA GLU A 85 -13.26 3.67 10.86
C GLU A 85 -12.75 2.95 9.61
N GLN A 86 -13.60 2.78 8.60
CA GLN A 86 -13.23 2.19 7.31
C GLN A 86 -12.17 3.05 6.61
N CYS A 87 -12.39 4.37 6.53
CA CYS A 87 -11.43 5.30 5.94
C CYS A 87 -10.07 5.26 6.67
N GLN A 88 -10.08 5.22 8.00
CA GLN A 88 -8.86 5.09 8.79
C GLN A 88 -8.15 3.74 8.59
N LYS A 89 -8.90 2.64 8.42
CA LYS A 89 -8.34 1.31 8.12
C LYS A 89 -7.65 1.31 6.75
N TYR A 90 -8.27 1.91 5.74
CA TYR A 90 -7.65 2.15 4.44
C TYR A 90 -6.33 2.93 4.55
N LEU A 91 -6.34 4.06 5.26
CA LEU A 91 -5.14 4.89 5.42
C LEU A 91 -4.02 4.14 6.15
N ARG A 92 -4.33 3.35 7.18
CA ARG A 92 -3.34 2.46 7.83
C ARG A 92 -2.81 1.39 6.87
N GLY A 93 -3.69 0.77 6.09
CA GLY A 93 -3.34 -0.19 5.04
C GLY A 93 -2.35 0.38 4.01
N TYR A 94 -2.48 1.67 3.68
CA TYR A 94 -1.57 2.38 2.77
C TYR A 94 -0.40 3.09 3.48
N ASN A 95 -0.18 2.84 4.78
CA ASN A 95 0.86 3.50 5.59
C ASN A 95 0.79 5.04 5.58
N VAL A 96 -0.40 5.61 5.47
CA VAL A 96 -0.65 7.05 5.46
C VAL A 96 -0.90 7.53 6.88
N GLN A 97 -0.13 8.52 7.32
CA GLN A 97 -0.30 9.13 8.63
C GLN A 97 -1.46 10.13 8.64
N PHE A 98 -2.23 10.12 9.74
CA PHE A 98 -3.35 11.03 9.96
C PHE A 98 -3.60 11.22 11.46
N HIS A 99 -4.25 12.34 11.82
CA HIS A 99 -4.73 12.55 13.17
C HIS A 99 -6.14 11.93 13.34
N PRO A 100 -6.44 11.23 14.46
CA PRO A 100 -7.72 10.54 14.64
C PRO A 100 -8.94 11.47 14.65
N ASN A 101 -8.76 12.77 14.93
CA ASN A 101 -9.83 13.77 14.93
C ASN A 101 -10.07 14.42 13.55
N GLU A 102 -9.27 14.08 12.53
CA GLU A 102 -9.54 14.55 11.16
C GLU A 102 -10.88 13.98 10.65
N THR A 103 -11.56 14.75 9.80
CA THR A 103 -12.79 14.35 9.12
C THR A 103 -12.56 14.32 7.62
N ILE A 104 -12.89 15.40 6.90
CA ILE A 104 -12.76 15.51 5.43
C ILE A 104 -11.33 15.20 4.96
N LYS A 105 -10.31 15.65 5.71
CA LYS A 105 -8.90 15.38 5.39
C LYS A 105 -8.56 13.89 5.29
N LEU A 106 -9.25 13.01 6.02
CA LEU A 106 -9.04 11.56 5.88
C LEU A 106 -9.45 11.08 4.48
N LYS A 107 -10.59 11.56 3.99
CA LYS A 107 -11.12 11.23 2.66
C LYS A 107 -10.22 11.78 1.55
N GLU A 108 -9.76 13.02 1.68
CA GLU A 108 -8.82 13.64 0.73
C GLU A 108 -7.50 12.87 0.65
N ARG A 109 -6.92 12.51 1.81
CA ARG A 109 -5.70 11.69 1.86
C ARG A 109 -5.92 10.33 1.22
N LEU A 110 -7.07 9.69 1.47
CA LEU A 110 -7.38 8.39 0.88
C LEU A 110 -7.47 8.50 -0.64
N ARG A 111 -8.19 9.50 -1.16
CA ARG A 111 -8.28 9.80 -2.60
C ARG A 111 -6.89 9.90 -3.23
N ASP A 112 -6.02 10.68 -2.62
CA ASP A 112 -4.68 10.93 -3.15
C ASP A 112 -3.82 9.65 -3.10
N SER A 113 -3.99 8.83 -2.06
CA SER A 113 -3.21 7.61 -1.82
C SER A 113 -3.51 6.48 -2.80
N ILE A 114 -4.68 6.49 -3.45
CA ILE A 114 -5.10 5.46 -4.42
C ILE A 114 -5.14 5.96 -5.86
N GLY A 115 -4.66 7.19 -6.11
CA GLY A 115 -4.55 7.75 -7.45
C GLY A 115 -5.85 8.28 -8.06
N LEU A 116 -6.84 8.64 -7.24
CA LEU A 116 -8.04 9.35 -7.71
C LEU A 116 -7.75 10.85 -7.87
N LEU A 117 -6.88 11.20 -8.81
CA LEU A 117 -6.34 12.56 -8.97
C LEU A 117 -6.75 13.25 -10.27
N ALA A 118 -7.67 12.69 -11.05
CA ALA A 118 -8.21 13.35 -12.24
C ALA A 118 -9.04 14.59 -11.83
N SER A 119 -9.26 15.53 -12.74
CA SER A 119 -10.03 16.75 -12.49
C SER A 119 -11.36 16.52 -11.74
N PRO A 120 -12.26 15.60 -12.19
CA PRO A 120 -13.53 15.38 -11.48
C PRO A 120 -13.35 14.84 -10.05
N ASP A 121 -12.26 14.12 -9.78
CA ASP A 121 -11.97 13.59 -8.44
C ASP A 121 -11.40 14.68 -7.51
N ARG A 122 -10.62 15.61 -8.06
CA ARG A 122 -10.05 16.75 -7.32
C ARG A 122 -11.11 17.78 -6.95
N ASP A 123 -12.05 18.02 -7.86
CA ASP A 123 -13.12 19.01 -7.69
C ASP A 123 -14.26 18.49 -6.80
N TYR A 124 -14.25 17.18 -6.46
CA TYR A 124 -15.25 16.57 -5.60
C TYR A 124 -15.17 17.10 -4.16
N GLN A 125 -16.32 17.52 -3.63
CA GLN A 125 -16.45 18.00 -2.26
C GLN A 125 -16.97 16.88 -1.35
N PHE A 126 -16.11 16.38 -0.47
CA PHE A 126 -16.49 15.33 0.48
C PHE A 126 -17.43 15.85 1.57
N ALA A 127 -18.44 15.05 1.91
CA ALA A 127 -19.22 15.26 3.12
C ALA A 127 -18.40 14.88 4.36
N SER A 128 -18.67 15.54 5.50
CA SER A 128 -18.17 15.04 6.78
C SER A 128 -18.76 13.66 7.08
N PHE A 129 -18.05 12.85 7.87
CA PHE A 129 -18.61 11.60 8.37
C PHE A 129 -19.87 11.90 9.19
N SER A 130 -20.95 11.16 8.91
CA SER A 130 -22.15 11.18 9.71
C SER A 130 -21.84 10.62 11.10
N THR A 131 -22.25 11.35 12.15
CA THR A 131 -22.29 10.87 13.54
C THR A 131 -23.36 9.83 13.75
#